data_AF-A0A3S4DC04-F1
#
_entry.id   AF-A0A3S4DC04-F1
#
_cell.length_a   1.000
_cell.length_b   1.000
_cell.length_c   1.000
_cell.angle_alpha   90.00
_cell.angle_beta   90.00
_cell.angle_gamma   90.00
#
_symmetry.space_group_name_H-M   'P 1'
#
loop_
_entity.id
_entity.type
_entity.pdbx_description
1 polymer ?
#
loop_
_entity_poly.entity_id
_entity_poly.type
_entity_poly.pdbx_seq_one_letter_code
_entity_poly.pdbx_strand_id
1 'polypeptide(L)'
;MRSLEREISKLCRKAVKTLLMDKKIKHIEINGDNLKDYLGVQRVDYGRADTENRIGQVTGLAWTEVGGDLLTIETACVPGKGKLTYTGSLGEVMQESIQAALTVVRARADKLGINADFYEKRDIHVHVPEGATPKDGPSAGIAMCTALVSCLTGNPVRADVAMTGEITLRGQVLPIGGLKEKTAGSPPRRYQDRIDSV
;
A
#
# COMPACT_ATOMS: atom_id res chain seq x y z
N MET A 1 -16.54 -14.71 -2.21
CA MET A 1 -17.16 -15.87 -2.91
C MET A 1 -17.72 -15.56 -4.30
N ARG A 2 -18.45 -14.45 -4.52
CA ARG A 2 -19.11 -14.15 -5.82
C ARG A 2 -18.19 -14.06 -7.06
N SER A 3 -16.93 -13.63 -6.89
CA SER A 3 -15.99 -13.52 -8.01
C SER A 3 -15.53 -14.89 -8.53
N LEU A 4 -15.21 -15.83 -7.62
CA LEU A 4 -14.73 -17.17 -7.97
C LEU A 4 -15.79 -17.95 -8.77
N GLU A 5 -17.04 -17.89 -8.32
CA GLU A 5 -18.17 -18.55 -8.97
C GLU A 5 -18.38 -18.07 -10.41
N ARG A 6 -18.20 -16.76 -10.65
CA ARG A 6 -18.28 -16.18 -11.99
C ARG A 6 -17.15 -16.67 -12.90
N GLU A 7 -15.93 -16.79 -12.39
CA GLU A 7 -14.80 -17.29 -13.18
C GLU A 7 -14.93 -18.79 -13.49
N ILE A 8 -15.36 -19.61 -12.51
CA ILE A 8 -15.68 -21.04 -12.75
C ILE A 8 -16.77 -21.17 -13.82
N SER A 9 -17.82 -20.36 -13.76
CA SER A 9 -18.89 -20.36 -14.77
C SER A 9 -18.39 -20.01 -16.18
N LYS A 10 -17.39 -19.14 -16.32
CA LYS A 10 -16.75 -18.86 -17.61
C LYS A 10 -15.93 -20.06 -18.12
N LEU A 11 -15.15 -20.70 -17.25
CA LEU A 11 -14.39 -21.91 -17.58
C LEU A 11 -15.32 -23.00 -18.12
N CYS A 12 -16.39 -23.31 -17.38
CA CYS A 12 -17.36 -24.32 -17.77
C CYS A 12 -18.00 -24.01 -19.14
N ARG A 13 -18.47 -22.76 -19.36
CA ARG A 13 -19.08 -22.37 -20.64
C ARG A 13 -18.15 -22.55 -21.83
N LYS A 14 -16.87 -22.22 -21.64
CA LYS A 14 -15.87 -22.32 -22.71
C LYS A 14 -15.47 -23.77 -22.96
N ALA A 15 -15.34 -24.58 -21.91
CA ALA A 15 -15.12 -26.02 -22.03
C ALA A 15 -16.28 -26.72 -22.78
N VAL A 16 -17.53 -26.41 -22.44
CA VAL A 16 -18.71 -26.94 -23.16
C VAL A 16 -18.70 -26.54 -24.63
N LYS A 17 -18.38 -25.28 -24.95
CA LYS A 17 -18.27 -24.81 -26.33
C LYS A 17 -17.20 -25.60 -27.12
N THR A 18 -16.03 -25.84 -26.52
CA THR A 18 -14.96 -26.61 -27.16
C THR A 18 -15.35 -28.07 -27.42
N LEU A 19 -15.99 -28.74 -26.45
CA LEU A 19 -16.49 -30.12 -26.62
C LEU A 19 -17.58 -30.23 -27.71
N LEU A 20 -18.41 -29.19 -27.88
CA LEU A 20 -19.42 -29.17 -28.93
C LEU A 20 -18.82 -28.93 -30.32
N MET A 21 -17.75 -28.14 -30.42
CA MET A 21 -17.12 -27.80 -31.70
C MET A 21 -16.19 -28.91 -32.21
N ASP A 22 -15.51 -29.64 -31.32
CA ASP A 22 -14.64 -30.75 -31.69
C ASP A 22 -15.07 -32.06 -31.04
N LYS A 23 -15.79 -32.88 -31.82
CA LYS A 23 -16.30 -34.19 -31.38
C LYS A 23 -15.22 -35.24 -31.09
N LYS A 24 -13.94 -34.97 -31.41
CA LYS A 24 -12.82 -35.86 -31.06
C LYS A 24 -12.39 -35.70 -29.60
N ILE A 25 -12.69 -34.55 -28.99
CA ILE A 25 -12.33 -34.25 -27.60
C ILE A 25 -13.41 -34.82 -26.69
N LYS A 26 -13.04 -35.77 -25.82
CA LYS A 26 -13.95 -36.40 -24.85
C LYS A 26 -13.75 -35.90 -23.42
N HIS A 27 -12.63 -35.24 -23.16
CA HIS A 27 -12.23 -34.76 -21.85
C HIS A 27 -11.43 -33.47 -22.00
N ILE A 28 -11.65 -32.52 -21.10
CA ILE A 28 -10.90 -31.26 -21.03
C ILE A 28 -10.37 -31.13 -19.60
N GLU A 29 -9.05 -31.09 -19.48
CA GLU A 29 -8.35 -30.81 -18.23
C GLU A 29 -7.87 -29.36 -18.22
N ILE A 30 -8.24 -28.60 -17.19
CA ILE A 30 -7.83 -27.20 -17.03
C ILE A 30 -6.83 -27.14 -15.88
N ASN A 31 -5.61 -26.71 -16.17
CA ASN A 31 -4.50 -26.56 -15.23
C ASN A 31 -3.98 -25.11 -15.22
N GLY A 32 -2.97 -24.82 -14.40
CA GLY A 32 -2.43 -23.45 -14.27
C GLY A 32 -1.88 -22.87 -15.57
N ASP A 33 -1.32 -23.72 -16.45
CA ASP A 33 -0.64 -23.28 -17.68
C ASP A 33 -1.62 -22.92 -18.81
N ASN A 34 -2.73 -23.65 -18.90
CA ASN A 34 -3.77 -23.46 -19.93
C ASN A 34 -4.91 -22.54 -19.47
N LEU A 35 -4.97 -22.17 -18.19
CA LEU A 35 -6.01 -21.31 -17.62
C LEU A 35 -6.18 -19.98 -18.38
N LYS A 36 -5.07 -19.41 -18.86
CA LYS A 36 -5.02 -18.19 -19.68
C LYS A 36 -5.83 -18.30 -20.97
N ASP A 37 -5.88 -19.49 -21.57
CA ASP A 37 -6.61 -19.73 -22.81
C ASP A 37 -8.12 -19.70 -22.56
N TYR A 38 -8.56 -19.94 -21.33
CA TYR A 38 -9.97 -19.92 -20.95
C TYR A 38 -10.44 -18.58 -20.39
N LEU A 39 -9.69 -18.00 -19.44
CA LEU A 39 -10.05 -16.75 -18.76
C LEU A 39 -9.51 -15.48 -19.45
N GLY A 40 -8.61 -15.63 -20.41
CA GLY A 40 -7.92 -14.52 -21.09
C GLY A 40 -6.72 -14.02 -20.28
N VAL A 41 -6.29 -12.78 -20.59
CA VAL A 41 -5.20 -12.11 -19.88
C VAL A 41 -5.53 -12.02 -18.38
N GLN A 42 -4.56 -12.36 -17.55
CA GLN A 42 -4.65 -12.30 -16.09
C GLN A 42 -5.12 -10.89 -15.67
N ARG A 43 -6.32 -10.81 -15.08
CA ARG A 43 -6.97 -9.53 -14.73
C ARG A 43 -6.56 -8.98 -13.36
N VAL A 44 -5.87 -9.80 -12.58
CA VAL A 44 -5.43 -9.46 -11.22
C VAL A 44 -3.99 -9.88 -11.10
N ASP A 45 -3.09 -8.91 -10.98
CA ASP A 45 -1.68 -9.13 -10.63
C ASP A 45 -1.61 -9.59 -9.16
N TYR A 46 -1.99 -10.83 -8.91
CA TYR A 46 -1.79 -11.46 -7.62
C TYR A 46 -0.28 -11.64 -7.44
N GLY A 47 0.33 -10.80 -6.60
CA GLY A 47 1.72 -10.97 -6.19
C GLY A 47 2.77 -10.11 -6.89
N ARG A 48 2.42 -9.16 -7.76
CA ARG A 48 3.33 -8.03 -8.03
C ARG A 48 3.11 -6.97 -6.96
N ALA A 49 3.66 -7.24 -5.77
CA ALA A 49 4.22 -6.14 -5.02
C ALA A 49 5.09 -5.34 -6.00
N ASP A 50 5.01 -4.01 -6.03
CA ASP A 50 6.04 -3.20 -6.68
C ASP A 50 7.38 -3.81 -6.26
N THR A 51 8.17 -4.29 -7.22
CA THR A 51 9.39 -5.07 -6.91
C THR A 51 10.61 -4.17 -6.76
N GLU A 52 10.45 -2.90 -7.11
CA GLU A 52 11.51 -1.92 -7.07
C GLU A 52 11.39 -1.09 -5.80
N ASN A 53 12.49 -0.99 -5.06
CA ASN A 53 12.59 -0.07 -3.94
C ASN A 53 12.53 1.36 -4.46
N ARG A 54 11.63 2.17 -3.93
CA ARG A 54 11.40 3.55 -4.39
C ARG A 54 11.56 4.55 -3.27
N ILE A 55 12.03 5.74 -3.63
CA ILE A 55 12.19 6.86 -2.70
C ILE A 55 10.83 7.52 -2.51
N GLY A 56 10.44 7.74 -1.25
CA GLY A 56 9.20 8.42 -0.89
C GLY A 56 7.94 7.59 -1.14
N GLN A 57 8.05 6.31 -1.49
CA GLN A 57 6.90 5.42 -1.66
C GLN A 57 6.94 4.29 -0.62
N VAL A 58 5.85 4.14 0.13
CA VAL A 58 5.75 3.15 1.22
C VAL A 58 4.44 2.39 1.09
N THR A 59 4.49 1.07 1.27
CA THR A 59 3.28 0.27 1.39
C THR A 59 2.81 0.23 2.85
N GLY A 60 1.66 0.84 3.11
CA GLY A 60 0.95 0.79 4.39
C GLY A 60 -0.20 -0.23 4.38
N LEU A 61 -0.65 -0.64 5.56
CA LEU A 61 -1.95 -1.32 5.72
C LEU A 61 -2.96 -0.36 6.33
N ALA A 62 -4.12 -0.25 5.69
CA ALA A 62 -5.26 0.44 6.27
C ALA A 62 -6.46 -0.49 6.43
N TRP A 63 -7.39 -0.01 7.24
CA TRP A 63 -8.71 -0.60 7.35
C TRP A 63 -9.66 0.20 6.47
N THR A 64 -10.39 -0.49 5.61
CA THR A 64 -11.50 0.05 4.82
C THR A 64 -12.78 -0.65 5.24
N GLU A 65 -13.93 -0.09 4.86
CA GLU A 65 -15.25 -0.70 5.15
C GLU A 65 -15.40 -2.13 4.62
N VAL A 66 -14.61 -2.50 3.60
CA VAL A 66 -14.64 -3.83 2.96
C VAL A 66 -13.55 -4.78 3.47
N GLY A 67 -12.70 -4.33 4.39
CA GLY A 67 -11.63 -5.14 4.99
C GLY A 67 -10.27 -4.44 5.02
N GLY A 68 -9.23 -5.20 5.36
CA GLY A 68 -7.85 -4.73 5.30
C GLY A 68 -7.39 -4.55 3.86
N ASP A 69 -6.85 -3.39 3.54
CA ASP A 69 -6.32 -3.07 2.21
C ASP A 69 -4.88 -2.56 2.28
N LEU A 70 -4.13 -2.82 1.22
CA LEU A 70 -2.80 -2.25 1.01
C LEU A 70 -2.95 -0.85 0.44
N LEU A 71 -2.38 0.12 1.13
CA LEU A 71 -2.30 1.48 0.62
C LEU A 71 -0.87 1.80 0.25
N THR A 72 -0.68 2.36 -0.94
CA THR A 72 0.59 2.97 -1.29
C THR A 72 0.56 4.42 -0.83
N ILE A 73 1.53 4.84 -0.03
CA ILE A 73 1.69 6.22 0.42
C ILE A 73 2.88 6.80 -0.32
N GLU A 74 2.66 7.91 -0.99
CA GLU A 74 3.67 8.63 -1.77
C GLU A 74 3.95 9.98 -1.13
N THR A 75 5.22 10.36 -1.08
CA THR A 75 5.66 11.64 -0.54
C THR A 75 6.62 12.30 -1.49
N ALA A 76 6.33 13.55 -1.84
CA ALA A 76 7.20 14.39 -2.66
C ALA A 76 7.68 15.60 -1.84
N CYS A 77 8.97 15.92 -1.96
CA CYS A 77 9.62 17.01 -1.25
C CYS A 77 10.25 17.95 -2.28
N VAL A 78 9.60 19.08 -2.54
CA VAL A 78 10.01 20.04 -3.58
C VAL A 78 10.50 21.34 -2.95
N PRO A 79 11.39 22.11 -3.60
CA PRO A 79 11.75 23.45 -3.12
C PRO A 79 10.51 24.32 -2.94
N GLY A 80 10.39 24.99 -1.79
CA GLY A 80 9.17 25.68 -1.40
C GLY A 80 9.34 26.53 -0.14
N LYS A 81 8.25 26.74 0.59
CA LYS A 81 8.17 27.59 1.79
C LYS A 81 7.72 26.84 3.05
N GLY A 82 7.84 25.51 3.07
CA GLY A 82 7.43 24.70 4.22
C GLY A 82 5.97 24.26 4.21
N LYS A 83 5.28 24.36 3.06
CA LYS A 83 3.86 24.02 2.97
C LYS A 83 3.67 22.50 2.98
N LEU A 84 2.84 22.01 3.90
CA LEU A 84 2.35 20.64 3.90
C LEU A 84 1.04 20.55 3.11
N THR A 85 1.01 19.71 2.09
CA THR A 85 -0.17 19.39 1.27
C THR A 85 -0.43 17.89 1.34
N TYR A 86 -1.69 17.51 1.32
CA TYR A 86 -2.09 16.11 1.30
C TYR A 86 -3.29 15.88 0.39
N THR A 87 -3.29 14.75 -0.33
CA THR A 87 -4.36 14.39 -1.28
C THR A 87 -4.68 12.90 -1.19
N GLY A 88 -5.91 12.51 -1.56
CA GLY A 88 -6.34 11.11 -1.47
C GLY A 88 -7.57 10.84 -0.61
N SER A 89 -8.38 11.88 -0.36
CA SER A 89 -9.60 11.81 0.48
C SER A 89 -9.33 11.31 1.90
N LEU A 90 -8.40 12.00 2.56
CA LEU A 90 -7.96 11.68 3.92
C LEU A 90 -8.90 12.34 4.94
N GLY A 91 -9.39 11.56 5.90
CA GLY A 91 -10.13 12.06 7.07
C GLY A 91 -9.26 12.83 8.04
N GLU A 92 -9.88 13.45 9.06
CA GLU A 92 -9.20 14.31 10.03
C GLU A 92 -8.12 13.55 10.82
N VAL A 93 -8.40 12.32 11.26
CA VAL A 93 -7.45 11.50 12.05
C VAL A 93 -6.19 11.17 11.24
N MET A 94 -6.38 10.92 9.94
CA MET A 94 -5.28 10.66 9.04
C MET A 94 -4.44 11.93 8.80
N GLN A 95 -5.07 13.11 8.73
CA GLN A 95 -4.36 14.39 8.62
C GLN A 95 -3.54 14.70 9.88
N GLU A 96 -4.08 14.45 11.07
CA GLU A 96 -3.36 14.56 12.34
C GLU A 96 -2.14 13.62 12.37
N SER A 97 -2.29 12.41 11.84
CA SER A 97 -1.20 11.43 11.75
C SER A 97 -0.05 11.92 10.88
N ILE A 98 -0.34 12.62 9.77
CA ILE A 98 0.70 13.24 8.92
C ILE A 98 1.44 14.33 9.70
N GLN A 99 0.72 15.18 10.45
CA GLN A 99 1.34 16.23 11.25
C GLN A 99 2.21 15.67 12.38
N ALA A 100 1.75 14.60 13.03
CA ALA A 100 2.51 13.90 14.06
C ALA A 100 3.80 13.30 13.48
N ALA A 101 3.70 12.61 12.33
CA ALA A 101 4.85 12.08 11.61
C ALA A 101 5.86 13.18 11.23
N LEU A 102 5.39 14.30 10.67
CA LEU A 102 6.24 15.44 10.35
C LEU A 102 6.96 15.99 11.59
N THR A 103 6.28 16.06 12.72
CA THR A 103 6.86 16.53 13.99
C THR A 103 7.95 15.59 14.48
N VAL A 104 7.74 14.27 14.38
CA VAL A 104 8.76 13.25 14.73
C VAL A 104 9.99 13.39 13.84
N VAL A 105 9.80 13.55 12.53
CA VAL A 105 10.90 13.75 11.58
C VAL A 105 11.68 15.01 11.89
N ARG A 106 10.99 16.13 12.17
CA ARG A 106 11.64 17.39 12.60
C ARG A 106 12.46 17.21 13.87
N ALA A 107 11.91 16.55 14.89
CA ALA A 107 12.60 16.32 16.16
C ALA A 107 13.82 15.38 16.04
N ARG A 108 13.88 14.55 14.98
CA ARG A 108 14.95 13.58 14.73
C ARG A 108 15.82 13.93 13.52
N ALA A 109 15.67 15.12 12.93
CA ALA A 109 16.33 15.49 11.68
C ALA A 109 17.86 15.31 11.75
N ASP A 110 18.49 15.81 12.82
CA ASP A 110 19.94 15.70 13.04
C ASP A 110 20.41 14.24 13.09
N LYS A 111 19.66 13.37 13.78
CA LYS A 111 20.01 11.94 13.92
C LYS A 111 19.82 11.17 12.62
N LEU A 112 18.91 11.62 11.77
CA LEU A 112 18.56 10.99 10.49
C LEU A 112 19.35 11.56 9.31
N GLY A 113 20.25 12.52 9.54
CA GLY A 113 21.02 13.17 8.48
C GLY A 113 20.17 14.06 7.56
N ILE A 114 19.03 14.53 8.06
CA ILE A 114 18.13 15.44 7.33
C ILE A 114 18.52 16.88 7.68
N ASN A 115 18.60 17.75 6.68
CA ASN A 115 18.88 19.16 6.91
C ASN A 115 17.79 19.78 7.81
N ALA A 116 18.19 20.40 8.92
CA ALA A 116 17.28 21.00 9.89
C ALA A 116 16.32 22.04 9.28
N ASP A 117 16.72 22.74 8.20
CA ASP A 117 15.91 23.78 7.56
C ASP A 117 14.85 23.25 6.56
N PHE A 118 14.70 21.92 6.41
CA PHE A 118 13.83 21.34 5.39
C PHE A 118 12.38 21.81 5.51
N TYR A 119 11.89 21.99 6.74
CA TYR A 119 10.51 22.36 7.02
C TYR A 119 10.20 23.83 6.68
N GLU A 120 11.21 24.64 6.35
CA GLU A 120 11.04 26.04 5.93
C GLU A 120 11.31 26.22 4.43
N LYS A 121 12.22 25.41 3.86
CA LYS A 121 12.69 25.56 2.48
C LYS A 121 12.10 24.56 1.49
N ARG A 122 11.32 23.59 1.96
CA ARG A 122 10.70 22.57 1.12
C ARG A 122 9.21 22.46 1.38
N ASP A 123 8.44 22.38 0.31
CA ASP A 123 7.04 21.97 0.38
C ASP A 123 6.98 20.44 0.33
N ILE A 124 6.09 19.89 1.14
CA ILE A 124 5.88 18.46 1.31
C ILE A 124 4.49 18.12 0.83
N HIS A 125 4.38 17.16 -0.07
CA HIS A 125 3.11 16.63 -0.54
C HIS A 125 3.01 15.15 -0.21
N VAL A 126 2.05 14.77 0.65
CA VAL A 126 1.70 13.37 0.92
C VAL A 126 0.49 12.97 0.10
N HIS A 127 0.64 11.99 -0.79
CA HIS A 127 -0.45 11.45 -1.61
C HIS A 127 -0.76 10.01 -1.18
N VAL A 128 -2.05 9.73 -0.98
CA VAL A 128 -2.54 8.36 -0.81
C VAL A 128 -3.52 8.07 -1.95
N PRO A 129 -3.12 7.34 -3.01
CA PRO A 129 -3.98 6.99 -4.15
C PRO A 129 -5.29 6.31 -3.71
N GLU A 130 -6.26 6.24 -4.62
CA GLU A 130 -7.68 5.87 -4.37
C GLU A 130 -8.52 6.98 -3.74
N GLY A 131 -8.55 8.16 -4.36
CA GLY A 131 -9.29 9.32 -3.85
C GLY A 131 -10.82 9.18 -3.79
N ALA A 132 -11.41 8.08 -4.26
CA ALA A 132 -12.86 7.88 -4.19
C ALA A 132 -13.33 7.24 -2.87
N THR A 133 -12.45 6.48 -2.22
CA THR A 133 -12.72 5.80 -0.94
C THR A 133 -12.14 6.63 0.20
N PRO A 134 -12.97 7.13 1.13
CA PRO A 134 -12.49 7.84 2.31
C PRO A 134 -11.51 6.97 3.09
N LYS A 135 -10.36 7.55 3.46
CA LYS A 135 -9.34 6.86 4.25
C LYS A 135 -9.20 7.60 5.57
N ASP A 136 -9.53 6.91 6.65
CA ASP A 136 -9.46 7.49 7.97
C ASP A 136 -8.91 6.50 8.99
N GLY A 137 -8.18 7.02 9.97
CA GLY A 137 -7.61 6.26 11.06
C GLY A 137 -6.08 6.41 11.22
N PRO A 138 -5.56 6.19 12.45
CA PRO A 138 -4.18 6.52 12.79
C PRO A 138 -3.16 5.47 12.34
N SER A 139 -3.62 4.33 11.84
CA SER A 139 -2.78 3.13 11.65
C SER A 139 -1.76 3.20 10.50
N ALA A 140 -1.68 4.33 9.80
CA ALA A 140 -0.69 4.59 8.74
C ALA A 140 0.43 5.56 9.19
N GLY A 141 0.46 5.99 10.46
CA GLY A 141 1.41 6.98 10.95
C GLY A 141 2.88 6.60 10.74
N ILE A 142 3.24 5.34 10.98
CA ILE A 142 4.63 4.88 10.76
C ILE A 142 5.00 4.82 9.26
N ALA A 143 4.04 4.53 8.40
CA ALA A 143 4.22 4.48 6.95
C ALA A 143 4.48 5.90 6.40
N MET A 144 3.71 6.88 6.86
CA MET A 144 3.90 8.29 6.51
C MET A 144 5.24 8.83 7.02
N CYS A 145 5.62 8.50 8.25
CA CYS A 145 6.92 8.88 8.80
C CYS A 145 8.06 8.32 7.94
N THR A 146 7.95 7.05 7.52
CA THR A 146 8.96 6.41 6.68
C THR A 146 9.02 7.05 5.29
N ALA A 147 7.87 7.37 4.69
CA ALA A 147 7.80 8.02 3.38
C ALA A 147 8.46 9.41 3.42
N LEU A 148 8.22 10.17 4.49
CA LEU A 148 8.87 11.47 4.73
C LEU A 148 10.39 11.34 4.88
N VAL A 149 10.86 10.43 5.74
CA VAL A 149 12.30 10.20 5.95
C VAL A 149 12.97 9.76 4.65
N SER A 150 12.36 8.82 3.93
CA SER A 150 12.85 8.36 2.63
C SER A 150 12.97 9.51 1.63
N CYS A 151 11.92 10.33 1.49
CA CYS A 151 11.91 11.48 0.59
C CYS A 151 12.98 12.53 0.93
N LEU A 152 13.24 12.77 2.22
CA LEU A 152 14.19 13.78 2.69
C LEU A 152 15.65 13.30 2.68
N THR A 153 15.87 11.99 2.87
CA THR A 153 17.22 11.39 2.88
C THR A 153 17.66 10.85 1.52
N GLY A 154 16.70 10.56 0.62
CA GLY A 154 16.97 9.86 -0.64
C GLY A 154 17.13 8.35 -0.49
N ASN A 155 16.87 7.79 0.70
CA ASN A 155 16.98 6.34 0.91
C ASN A 155 15.74 5.62 0.39
N PRO A 156 15.86 4.65 -0.54
CA PRO A 156 14.71 3.96 -1.11
C PRO A 156 14.09 2.99 -0.09
N VAL A 157 12.76 2.98 0.00
CA VAL A 157 12.04 2.08 0.91
C VAL A 157 11.90 0.72 0.26
N ARG A 158 12.06 -0.31 1.08
CA ARG A 158 11.90 -1.71 0.69
C ARG A 158 10.48 -1.99 0.21
N ALA A 159 10.36 -2.44 -1.02
CA ALA A 159 9.07 -2.71 -1.63
C ALA A 159 8.45 -4.05 -1.15
N ASP A 160 9.26 -4.94 -0.56
CA ASP A 160 8.77 -6.20 0.05
C ASP A 160 8.20 -6.03 1.47
N VAL A 161 8.19 -4.80 2.00
CA VAL A 161 7.73 -4.50 3.37
C VAL A 161 6.39 -3.76 3.33
N ALA A 162 5.45 -4.23 4.15
CA ALA A 162 4.24 -3.49 4.49
C ALA A 162 4.26 -3.11 5.98
N MET A 163 3.78 -1.91 6.31
CA MET A 163 3.83 -1.43 7.69
C MET A 163 2.51 -0.82 8.15
N THR A 164 2.23 -0.95 9.44
CA THR A 164 1.03 -0.39 10.06
C THR A 164 1.29 -0.15 11.54
N GLY A 165 0.79 0.96 12.04
CA GLY A 165 1.12 1.44 13.37
C GLY A 165 0.75 2.90 13.50
N GLU A 166 0.20 3.24 14.65
CA GLU A 166 0.01 4.61 15.06
C GLU A 166 1.33 5.16 15.60
N ILE A 167 1.60 6.44 15.35
CA ILE A 167 2.83 7.11 15.78
C ILE A 167 2.49 8.23 16.75
N THR A 168 3.21 8.31 17.87
CA THR A 168 3.10 9.44 18.80
C THR A 168 4.10 10.54 18.45
N LEU A 169 3.93 11.75 19.00
CA LEU A 169 4.89 12.85 18.85
C LEU A 169 6.29 12.54 19.41
N ARG A 170 6.41 11.54 20.30
CA ARG A 170 7.71 11.05 20.81
C ARG A 170 8.36 10.03 19.85
N GLY A 171 7.66 9.64 18.80
CA GLY A 171 8.04 8.60 17.85
C GLY A 171 7.98 7.20 18.46
N GLN A 172 7.03 6.96 19.37
CA GLN A 172 6.66 5.61 19.81
C GLN A 172 5.59 5.05 18.86
N VAL A 173 5.67 3.74 18.58
CA VAL A 173 4.68 3.03 17.79
C VAL A 173 3.65 2.42 18.73
N LEU A 174 2.39 2.78 18.54
CA LEU A 174 1.27 2.27 19.33
C LEU A 174 0.63 1.06 18.63
N PRO A 175 0.11 0.09 19.42
CA PRO A 175 -0.57 -1.06 18.87
C PRO A 175 -1.84 -0.63 18.13
N ILE A 176 -2.14 -1.34 17.05
CA ILE A 176 -3.30 -1.07 16.20
C ILE A 176 -4.27 -2.25 16.20
N GLY A 177 -5.57 -1.93 16.14
CA GLY A 177 -6.62 -2.94 15.99
C GLY A 177 -6.68 -3.55 14.58
N GLY A 178 -7.36 -4.70 14.49
CA GLY A 178 -7.72 -5.33 13.22
C GLY A 178 -6.57 -6.02 12.49
N LEU A 179 -5.56 -6.51 13.24
CA LEU A 179 -4.37 -7.13 12.64
C LEU A 179 -4.73 -8.34 11.77
N LYS A 180 -5.69 -9.16 12.23
CA LYS A 180 -6.13 -10.37 11.52
C LYS A 180 -6.79 -10.02 10.19
N GLU A 181 -7.64 -9.01 10.17
CA GLU A 181 -8.33 -8.51 8.98
C GLU A 181 -7.36 -7.81 8.01
N LYS A 182 -6.37 -7.10 8.55
CA LYS A 182 -5.31 -6.42 7.78
C LYS A 182 -4.37 -7.39 7.08
N THR A 183 -3.96 -8.47 7.76
CA THR A 183 -3.10 -9.50 7.16
C THR A 183 -3.88 -10.38 6.18
N ALA A 184 -5.18 -10.62 6.41
CA ALA A 184 -5.98 -11.49 5.54
C ALA A 184 -6.25 -10.92 4.14
N GLY A 185 -6.26 -9.59 3.98
CA GLY A 185 -6.46 -8.91 2.69
C GLY A 185 -5.19 -8.67 1.89
N SER A 186 -4.01 -8.91 2.48
CA SER A 186 -2.71 -8.53 1.91
C SER A 186 -1.94 -9.76 1.37
N PRO A 187 -1.32 -9.70 0.17
CA PRO A 187 -0.37 -10.70 -0.27
C PRO A 187 0.80 -10.84 0.72
N PRO A 188 1.45 -12.01 0.81
CA PRO A 188 2.52 -12.25 1.78
C PRO A 188 3.66 -11.24 1.61
N ARG A 189 3.83 -10.36 2.60
CA ARG A 189 4.91 -9.38 2.72
C ARG A 189 5.56 -9.46 4.09
N ARG A 190 6.78 -8.93 4.22
CA ARG A 190 7.40 -8.74 5.54
C ARG A 190 6.67 -7.58 6.24
N TYR A 191 6.16 -7.82 7.43
CA TYR A 191 5.53 -6.78 8.24
C TYR A 191 6.56 -6.16 9.18
N GLN A 192 6.64 -4.83 9.18
CA GLN A 192 7.53 -4.08 10.07
C GLN A 192 6.73 -3.09 10.92
N ASP A 193 7.00 -3.11 12.22
CA ASP A 193 6.35 -2.33 13.28
C ASP A 193 7.33 -1.34 13.95
N ARG A 194 8.54 -1.17 13.40
CA ARG A 194 9.57 -0.27 13.91
C ARG A 194 10.10 0.66 12.82
N ILE A 195 10.32 1.92 13.19
CA ILE A 195 10.83 2.99 12.30
C ILE A 195 12.34 2.89 12.11
N ASP A 196 13.08 2.38 13.10
CA ASP A 196 14.56 2.39 13.13
C ASP A 196 15.23 1.33 12.20
N SER A 197 14.45 0.66 11.36
CA SER A 197 14.88 -0.46 10.51
C SER A 197 14.80 -0.17 9.01
N VAL A 198 14.69 1.11 8.63
CA VAL A 198 14.67 1.59 7.24
C VAL A 198 15.97 2.30 6.92
#